data_AF-A0A454CRC2-F1
#
_entry.id   AF-A0A454CRC2-F1
#
_cell.length_a   1.000
_cell.length_b   1.000
_cell.length_c   1.000
_cell.angle_alpha   90.00
_cell.angle_beta   90.00
_cell.angle_gamma   90.00
#
_symmetry.space_group_name_H-M   'P 1'
#
loop_
_entity.id
_entity.type
_entity.pdbx_description
1 polymer ?
#
loop_
_entity_poly.entity_id
_entity_poly.type
_entity_poly.pdbx_seq_one_letter_code
_entity_poly.pdbx_strand_id
1 'polypeptide(L)' 'MIMVWLTGLVFILSFRYAVTKGTKGVPGRFQCLIEIIFEFVDDIVKEIFQAKDKLIGPLALTIFVWVLLMNSV' A
#
# COMPACT_ATOMS: atom_id res chain seq x y z
N MET A 1 8.83 22.69 -1.70
CA MET A 1 8.76 22.40 -0.25
C MET A 1 7.35 21.99 0.19
N ILE A 2 6.28 22.71 -0.19
CA ILE A 2 4.88 22.39 0.19
C ILE A 2 4.35 21.04 -0.34
N MET A 3 4.78 20.62 -1.53
CA MET A 3 4.41 19.36 -2.19
C MET A 3 4.66 18.13 -1.30
N VAL A 4 5.85 18.05 -0.69
CA VAL A 4 6.27 16.89 0.11
C VAL A 4 5.39 16.72 1.37
N TRP A 5 4.97 17.84 1.97
CA TRP A 5 4.09 17.82 3.13
C TRP A 5 2.68 17.35 2.77
N LEU A 6 2.15 17.74 1.61
CA LEU A 6 0.85 17.28 1.11
C LEU A 6 0.87 15.77 0.82
N THR A 7 1.88 15.28 0.11
CA THR A 7 2.00 13.85 -0.21
C THR A 7 2.18 13.01 1.04
N GLY A 8 2.98 13.49 2.01
CA GLY A 8 3.16 12.81 3.30
C GLY A 8 1.88 12.71 4.12
N LEU A 9 1.04 13.76 4.12
CA LEU A 9 -0.23 13.76 4.85
C LEU A 9 -1.25 12.81 4.20
N VAL A 10 -1.33 12.80 2.87
CA VAL A 10 -2.17 11.85 2.11
C VAL A 10 -1.70 10.41 2.36
N PHE A 11 -0.39 10.15 2.36
CA PHE A 11 0.16 8.82 2.62
C PHE A 11 -0.24 8.28 4.01
N ILE A 12 -0.10 9.10 5.05
CA ILE A 12 -0.46 8.72 6.42
C ILE A 12 -1.96 8.41 6.53
N LEU A 13 -2.81 9.18 5.85
CA LEU A 13 -4.27 8.94 5.83
C LEU A 13 -4.62 7.64 5.11
N SER A 14 -3.98 7.35 3.97
CA SER A 14 -4.17 6.11 3.20
C SER A 14 -3.78 4.87 4.00
N PHE A 15 -2.61 4.89 4.66
CA PHE A 15 -2.15 3.78 5.50
C PHE A 15 -3.03 3.58 6.74
N ARG A 16 -3.46 4.67 7.40
CA ARG A 16 -4.42 4.58 8.50
C ARG A 16 -5.73 3.94 8.05
N TYR A 17 -6.24 4.32 6.88
CA TYR A 17 -7.48 3.79 6.33
C TYR A 17 -7.37 2.29 6.03
N ALA A 18 -6.27 1.86 5.40
CA ALA A 18 -6.01 0.44 5.11
C ALA A 18 -5.95 -0.41 6.38
N VAL A 19 -5.31 0.08 7.45
CA VAL A 19 -5.19 -0.66 8.73
C VAL A 19 -6.50 -0.70 9.52
N THR A 20 -7.26 0.40 9.56
CA THR A 20 -8.50 0.46 10.36
C THR A 20 -9.70 -0.23 9.70
N LYS A 21 -9.66 -0.47 8.39
CA LYS A 21 -10.74 -1.13 7.63
C LYS A 21 -10.48 -2.61 7.34
N GLY A 22 -9.34 -3.16 7.75
CA GLY A 22 -9.03 -4.58 7.58
C GLY A 22 -9.91 -5.44 8.50
N THR A 23 -10.97 -6.02 7.96
CA THR A 23 -11.84 -6.96 8.70
C THR A 23 -11.53 -8.40 8.29
N LYS A 24 -11.35 -9.31 9.26
CA LYS A 24 -11.05 -10.74 9.02
C LYS A 24 -12.29 -11.59 8.66
N GLY A 25 -13.48 -10.96 8.64
CA GLY A 25 -14.77 -11.61 8.36
C GLY A 25 -15.10 -11.57 6.88
N VAL A 26 -16.35 -11.24 6.53
CA VAL A 26 -16.75 -11.01 5.13
C VAL A 26 -16.27 -9.61 4.71
N PRO A 27 -15.30 -9.49 3.79
CA PRO A 27 -14.76 -8.20 3.40
C PRO A 27 -15.83 -7.37 2.68
N GLY A 28 -15.92 -6.08 3.02
CA GLY A 28 -16.74 -5.14 2.27
C GLY A 28 -16.18 -4.93 0.84
N ARG A 29 -17.01 -4.47 -0.11
CA ARG A 29 -16.59 -4.25 -1.51
C ARG A 29 -15.32 -3.40 -1.66
N PHE A 30 -15.15 -2.39 -0.81
CA PHE A 30 -13.94 -1.55 -0.77
C PHE A 30 -12.69 -2.27 -0.24
N GLN A 31 -12.86 -3.20 0.70
CA GLN A 31 -11.75 -3.99 1.23
C GLN A 31 -11.23 -4.96 0.17
N CYS A 32 -12.13 -5.61 -0.57
CA CYS A 32 -11.76 -6.52 -1.66
C CYS A 32 -10.94 -5.81 -2.76
N LEU A 33 -11.30 -4.57 -3.13
CA LEU A 33 -10.53 -3.80 -4.09
C LEU A 33 -9.10 -3.50 -3.59
N ILE A 34 -8.95 -3.16 -2.30
CA ILE A 34 -7.64 -2.91 -1.68
C ILE A 34 -6.83 -4.21 -1.59
N GLU A 35 -7.45 -5.34 -1.27
CA GLU A 35 -6.81 -6.66 -1.23
C GLU A 35 -6.26 -7.06 -2.60
N ILE A 36 -7.01 -6.84 -3.69
CA ILE A 36 -6.53 -7.10 -5.06
C ILE A 36 -5.30 -6.25 -5.39
N ILE A 37 -5.30 -4.96 -5.02
CA ILE A 37 -4.12 -4.09 -5.22
C ILE A 37 -2.94 -4.57 -4.37
N PHE A 38 -3.21 -5.00 -3.14
CA PHE A 38 -2.18 -5.53 -2.24
C PHE A 38 -1.54 -6.80 -2.79
N GLU A 39 -2.34 -7.79 -3.21
CA GLU A 39 -1.85 -9.03 -3.82
C GLU A 39 -1.03 -8.74 -5.09
N PHE A 40 -1.49 -7.81 -5.94
CA PHE A 40 -0.75 -7.40 -7.13
C PHE A 40 0.67 -6.89 -6.80
N VAL A 41 0.80 -6.03 -5.77
CA VAL A 41 2.10 -5.53 -5.34
C VAL A 41 2.95 -6.64 -4.71
N ASP A 42 2.34 -7.49 -3.89
CA ASP A 42 3.03 -8.61 -3.23
C ASP A 42 3.58 -9.63 -4.24
N ASP A 43 2.86 -9.90 -5.32
CA ASP A 43 3.30 -10.82 -6.37
C ASP A 43 4.48 -10.25 -7.18
N ILE A 44 4.44 -8.96 -7.53
CA ILE A 44 5.60 -8.28 -8.16
C ILE A 44 6.84 -8.39 -7.26
N VAL A 45 6.65 -8.20 -5.95
CA VAL A 45 7.75 -8.28 -4.99
C VAL A 45 8.31 -9.69 -4.90
N LYS A 46 7.47 -10.73 -4.90
CA LYS A 46 7.91 -12.13 -4.90
C LYS A 46 8.65 -12.52 -6.17
N GLU A 47 8.28 -11.97 -7.32
CA GLU A 47 8.99 -12.21 -8.57
C GLU A 47 10.41 -11.62 -8.53
N ILE A 48 10.55 -10.40 -7.97
CA ILE A 48 11.83 -9.69 -7.91
C ILE A 48 12.72 -10.19 -6.77
N PHE A 49 12.13 -10.46 -5.60
CA PHE A 49 12.83 -10.91 -4.39
C PHE A 49 12.49 -12.37 -4.07
N GLN A 50 13.44 -13.27 -4.36
CA GLN A 50 13.37 -14.69 -4.01
C GLN A 50 13.56 -14.96 -2.49
N ALA A 51 13.98 -13.95 -1.72
CA ALA A 51 14.18 -14.06 -0.28
C ALA A 51 12.86 -13.81 0.47
N LYS A 52 12.41 -14.80 1.26
CA LYS A 52 11.21 -14.67 2.11
C LYS A 52 11.52 -13.84 3.34
N ASP A 53 11.25 -12.54 3.25
CA ASP A 53 11.28 -11.66 4.42
C ASP A 53 9.93 -10.95 4.61
N LYS A 54 9.36 -11.07 5.81
CA LYS A 54 7.99 -10.62 6.15
C LYS A 54 7.84 -9.10 6.08
N LEU A 55 8.95 -8.38 6.06
CA LEU A 55 9.00 -6.92 6.02
C LEU A 55 9.02 -6.37 4.59
N ILE A 56 9.42 -7.16 3.58
CA ILE A 56 9.59 -6.67 2.20
C ILE A 56 8.23 -6.32 1.58
N GLY A 57 7.21 -7.17 1.74
CA GLY A 57 5.86 -6.91 1.20
C GLY A 57 5.27 -5.57 1.70
N PRO A 58 5.19 -5.33 3.03
CA PRO A 58 4.72 -4.06 3.57
C PRO A 58 5.54 -2.85 3.11
N LEU A 59 6.87 -2.97 3.07
CA LEU A 59 7.76 -1.88 2.62
C LEU A 59 7.57 -1.57 1.14
N ALA A 60 7.46 -2.58 0.29
CA ALA A 60 7.23 -2.38 -1.14
C ALA A 60 5.88 -1.70 -1.42
N LEU A 61 4.82 -2.07 -0.68
CA LEU A 61 3.53 -1.39 -0.75
C LEU A 61 3.65 0.09 -0.38
N THR A 62 4.40 0.41 0.70
CA THR A 62 4.61 1.81 1.10
C THR A 62 5.29 2.61 -0.01
N ILE A 63 6.35 2.07 -0.60
CA ILE A 63 7.12 2.74 -1.67
C ILE A 63 6.28 2.89 -2.93
N PHE A 64 5.54 1.85 -3.32
CA PHE A 64 4.68 1.86 -4.50
C PHE A 64 3.62 2.97 -4.41
N VAL A 65 2.86 3.00 -3.32
CA VAL A 65 1.82 4.01 -3.09
C VAL A 65 2.43 5.41 -2.99
N TRP A 66 3.59 5.53 -2.32
CA TRP A 66 4.28 6.81 -2.16
C TRP A 66 4.77 7.38 -3.48
N VAL A 67 5.45 6.59 -4.31
CA VAL A 67 5.96 7.02 -5.62
C VAL A 67 4.81 7.32 -6.59
N LEU A 68 3.72 6.55 -6.54
CA LEU A 68 2.52 6.82 -7.32
C LEU A 68 1.90 8.17 -6.93
N LEU A 69 1.76 8.45 -5.63
CA LEU A 69 1.25 9.73 -5.14
C LEU A 69 2.18 10.90 -5.49
N MET A 70 3.49 10.72 -5.46
CA MET A 70 4.44 11.76 -5.87
C MET A 70 4.40 12.05 -7.37
N ASN A 71 4.09 11.06 -8.22
CA ASN A 71 4.01 11.24 -9.66
C ASN A 71 2.63 11.71 -10.15
N SER A 72 1.58 11.47 -9.36
CA SER A 72 0.20 11.86 -9.71
C SER A 72 -0.13 13.31 -9.33
N VAL A 73 0.77 14.03 -8.65
CA VAL A 73 0.66 15.45 -8.29
C VAL A 73 1.70 16.25 -9.06
#